data_AF-A0A7X8TM30-F1
#
_entry.id   AF-A0A7X8TM30-F1
#
_cell.length_a   1.000
_cell.length_b   1.000
_cell.length_c   1.000
_cell.angle_alpha   90.00
_cell.angle_beta   90.00
_cell.angle_gamma   90.00
#
_symmetry.space_group_name_H-M   'P 1'
#
loop_
_entity.id
_entity.type
_entity.pdbx_description
1 polymer ?
#
loop_
_entity_poly.entity_id
_entity_poly.type
_entity_poly.pdbx_seq_one_letter_code
_entity_poly.pdbx_strand_id
1 'polypeptide(L)'
;MKDDQQFPRPEVPERVAHLMHEPALAALHNHTINIRRETARQIIRLLDDREDRQREVARDHIHYRRATAHEANRHAALLLETTEQTATAILNSAEYVREHLP
;
A
#
# COMPACT_ATOMS: atom_id res chain seq x y z
N MET A 1 -14.46 -15.21 5.72
CA MET A 1 -13.53 -15.34 4.58
C MET A 1 -14.13 -14.62 3.38
N LYS A 2 -13.84 -13.32 3.23
CA LYS A 2 -14.19 -12.51 2.07
C LYS A 2 -13.00 -11.57 1.78
N ASP A 3 -11.84 -12.14 1.47
CA ASP A 3 -10.58 -11.37 1.32
C ASP A 3 -9.96 -11.44 -0.09
N ASP A 4 -10.74 -11.87 -1.10
CA ASP A 4 -10.23 -12.03 -2.47
C ASP A 4 -10.87 -11.10 -3.52
N GLN A 5 -11.85 -10.27 -3.13
CA GLN A 5 -12.44 -9.26 -4.02
C GLN A 5 -11.95 -7.87 -3.63
N GLN A 6 -10.87 -7.36 -4.25
CA GLN A 6 -10.73 -5.90 -4.47
C GLN A 6 -9.54 -5.44 -5.32
N PHE A 7 -8.57 -6.30 -5.68
CA PHE A 7 -7.50 -5.88 -6.59
C PHE A 7 -7.78 -6.31 -8.03
N PRO A 8 -8.10 -5.38 -8.96
CA PRO A 8 -8.23 -5.71 -10.36
C PRO A 8 -6.96 -6.40 -10.84
N ARG A 9 -7.10 -7.46 -11.64
CA ARG A 9 -5.95 -8.14 -12.21
C ARG A 9 -5.39 -7.20 -13.28
N PRO A 10 -4.14 -6.72 -13.15
CA PRO A 10 -3.58 -5.83 -14.16
C PRO A 10 -3.53 -6.57 -15.50
N GLU A 11 -4.03 -5.92 -16.55
CA GLU A 11 -4.02 -6.47 -17.89
C GLU A 11 -2.59 -6.50 -18.44
N VAL A 12 -2.28 -7.57 -19.19
CA VAL A 12 -1.02 -7.66 -19.90
C VAL A 12 -1.10 -6.72 -21.11
N PRO A 13 -0.16 -5.77 -21.28
CA PRO A 13 -0.19 -4.88 -22.44
C PRO A 13 -0.13 -5.68 -23.74
N GLU A 14 -0.97 -5.33 -24.73
CA GLU A 14 -1.10 -6.08 -26.00
C GLU A 14 0.24 -6.36 -26.68
N ARG A 15 1.16 -5.38 -26.67
CA ARG A 15 2.51 -5.48 -27.24
C ARG A 15 3.35 -6.65 -26.70
N VAL A 16 3.06 -7.14 -25.49
CA VAL A 16 3.77 -8.24 -24.84
C VAL A 16 2.86 -9.43 -24.54
N ALA A 17 1.60 -9.41 -24.97
CA ALA A 17 0.65 -10.48 -24.71
C ALA A 17 1.11 -11.83 -25.28
N HIS A 18 1.78 -11.82 -26.43
CA HIS A 18 2.36 -13.02 -27.06
C HIS A 18 3.39 -13.73 -26.17
N LEU A 19 4.06 -13.03 -25.25
CA LEU A 19 5.02 -13.62 -24.32
C LEU A 19 4.34 -14.48 -23.24
N MET A 20 3.03 -14.35 -23.05
CA MET A 20 2.27 -15.17 -22.09
C MET A 20 2.06 -16.61 -22.56
N HIS A 21 2.39 -16.93 -23.82
CA HIS A 21 2.42 -18.31 -24.30
C HIS A 21 3.63 -19.09 -23.78
N GLU A 22 4.69 -18.41 -23.33
CA GLU A 22 5.83 -19.02 -22.67
C GLU A 22 5.52 -19.30 -21.19
N PRO A 23 5.50 -20.57 -20.74
CA PRO A 23 5.06 -20.92 -19.39
C PRO A 23 5.87 -20.23 -18.29
N ALA A 24 7.18 -20.09 -18.48
CA ALA A 24 8.07 -19.44 -17.52
C ALA A 24 7.76 -17.94 -17.37
N LEU A 25 7.47 -17.24 -18.47
CA LEU A 25 7.15 -15.82 -18.45
C LEU A 25 5.76 -15.57 -17.86
N ALA A 26 4.79 -16.42 -18.20
CA ALA A 26 3.45 -16.37 -17.61
C ALA A 26 3.49 -16.60 -16.08
N ALA A 27 4.30 -17.56 -15.62
CA ALA A 27 4.51 -17.80 -14.19
C ALA A 27 5.16 -16.60 -13.48
N LEU A 28 6.21 -16.01 -14.06
CA LEU A 28 6.88 -14.83 -13.52
C LEU A 28 5.94 -13.62 -13.44
N HIS A 29 5.10 -13.42 -14.46
CA HIS A 29 4.11 -12.35 -14.47
C HIS A 29 3.09 -12.52 -13.34
N ASN A 30 2.53 -13.71 -13.17
CA ASN A 30 1.60 -14.02 -12.08
C ASN A 30 2.25 -13.85 -10.70
N HIS A 31 3.50 -14.29 -10.54
CA HIS A 31 4.25 -14.10 -9.31
C HIS A 31 4.43 -12.61 -8.98
N THR A 32 4.77 -11.79 -9.98
CA THR A 32 4.90 -10.34 -9.83
C THR A 32 3.57 -9.68 -9.43
N ILE A 33 2.45 -10.11 -10.02
CA ILE A 33 1.12 -9.62 -9.61
C ILE A 33 0.84 -9.96 -8.14
N ASN A 34 1.15 -11.17 -7.72
CA ASN A 34 0.90 -11.61 -6.35
C ASN A 34 1.75 -10.82 -5.34
N ILE A 35 3.02 -10.57 -5.62
CA ILE A 35 3.87 -9.69 -4.79
C ILE A 35 3.25 -8.30 -4.68
N ARG A 36 2.86 -7.69 -5.81
CA ARG A 36 2.26 -6.35 -5.80
C ARG A 36 0.97 -6.28 -5.00
N ARG A 37 0.13 -7.31 -5.07
CA ARG A 37 -1.09 -7.42 -4.27
C ARG A 37 -0.78 -7.50 -2.78
N GLU A 38 0.22 -8.30 -2.41
CA GLU A 38 0.61 -8.41 -1.01
C GLU A 38 1.19 -7.09 -0.48
N THR A 39 2.04 -6.42 -1.25
CA THR A 39 2.54 -5.08 -0.92
C THR A 39 1.39 -4.09 -0.78
N ALA A 40 0.39 -4.12 -1.67
CA ALA A 40 -0.77 -3.23 -1.57
C ALA A 40 -1.58 -3.49 -0.30
N ARG A 41 -1.79 -4.76 0.08
CA ARG A 41 -2.44 -5.11 1.36
C ARG A 41 -1.66 -4.60 2.56
N GLN A 42 -0.34 -4.70 2.53
CA GLN A 42 0.52 -4.18 3.60
C GLN A 42 0.36 -2.66 3.73
N ILE A 43 0.37 -1.92 2.61
CA ILE A 43 0.17 -0.46 2.60
C ILE A 43 -1.22 -0.10 3.14
N ILE A 44 -2.28 -0.83 2.77
CA ILE A 44 -3.63 -0.59 3.30
C ILE A 44 -3.64 -0.73 4.84
N ARG A 45 -3.05 -1.82 5.37
CA ARG A 45 -2.99 -1.99 6.84
C ARG A 45 -2.24 -0.87 7.54
N LEU A 46 -1.18 -0.33 6.92
CA LEU A 46 -0.44 0.81 7.47
C LEU A 46 -1.25 2.11 7.43
N LEU A 47 -2.05 2.31 6.39
CA LEU A 47 -2.99 3.44 6.33
C LEU A 47 -4.06 3.33 7.41
N ASP A 48 -4.64 2.14 7.61
CA ASP A 48 -5.66 1.91 8.61
C ASP A 48 -5.11 2.14 10.04
N ASP A 49 -3.90 1.62 10.34
CA ASP A 49 -3.20 1.86 11.61
C ASP A 49 -2.92 3.36 11.85
N ARG A 50 -2.47 4.09 10.81
CA ARG A 50 -2.25 5.53 10.88
C ARG A 50 -3.55 6.28 11.17
N GLU A 51 -4.64 5.88 10.52
CA GLU A 51 -5.94 6.50 10.68
C GLU A 51 -6.53 6.23 12.08
N ASP A 52 -6.44 4.99 12.56
CA ASP A 52 -6.87 4.60 13.91
C ASP A 52 -6.14 5.43 14.98
N ARG A 53 -4.81 5.52 14.87
CA ARG A 53 -3.99 6.35 15.78
C ARG A 53 -4.36 7.82 15.72
N GLN A 54 -4.65 8.36 14.52
CA GLN A 54 -5.10 9.75 14.38
C GLN A 54 -6.48 9.98 14.99
N ARG A 55 -7.40 9.02 14.87
CA ARG A 55 -8.72 9.07 15.49
C ARG A 55 -8.63 9.06 17.02
N GLU A 56 -7.74 8.26 17.60
CA GLU A 56 -7.49 8.22 19.05
C GLU A 56 -7.06 9.58 19.60
N VAL A 57 -6.15 10.27 18.91
CA VAL A 57 -5.60 11.57 19.35
C VAL A 57 -6.33 12.78 18.75
N ALA A 58 -7.46 12.60 18.08
CA ALA A 58 -8.11 13.66 17.29
C ALA A 58 -8.49 14.89 18.14
N ARG A 59 -8.84 14.66 19.41
CA ARG A 59 -9.25 15.69 20.38
C ARG A 59 -8.10 16.25 21.21
N ASP A 60 -6.88 15.73 21.02
CA ASP A 60 -5.70 16.16 21.79
C ASP A 60 -5.05 17.41 21.19
N HIS A 61 -4.13 18.00 21.97
CA HIS A 61 -3.36 19.15 21.57
C HIS A 61 -2.53 18.87 20.30
N ILE A 62 -2.31 19.89 19.47
CA ILE A 62 -1.68 19.77 18.14
C ILE A 62 -0.30 19.09 18.17
N HIS A 63 0.48 19.28 19.25
CA HIS A 63 1.79 18.64 19.42
C HIS A 63 1.68 17.12 19.57
N TYR A 64 0.68 16.61 20.29
CA TYR A 64 0.44 15.17 20.43
C TYR A 64 0.07 14.57 19.08
N ARG A 65 -0.87 15.19 18.35
CA ARG A 65 -1.26 14.73 17.02
C ARG A 65 -0.08 14.64 16.05
N ARG A 66 0.81 15.63 16.07
CA ARG A 66 2.02 15.64 15.24
C ARG A 66 3.00 14.53 15.64
N ALA A 67 3.18 14.29 16.93
CA ALA A 67 4.04 13.22 17.43
C ALA A 67 3.49 11.83 17.02
N THR A 68 2.18 11.61 17.17
CA THR A 68 1.53 10.36 16.77
C THR A 68 1.63 10.11 15.26
N ALA A 69 1.44 11.14 14.43
CA ALA A 69 1.62 10.99 12.98
C ALA A 69 3.08 10.65 12.61
N HIS A 70 4.06 11.26 13.30
CA HIS A 70 5.47 10.98 13.11
C HIS A 70 5.81 9.54 13.53
N GLU A 71 5.27 9.07 14.64
CA GLU A 71 5.44 7.69 15.10
C GLU A 71 4.82 6.67 14.13
N ALA A 72 3.62 6.95 13.62
CA ALA A 72 2.97 6.09 12.62
C ALA A 72 3.82 5.97 11.34
N ASN A 73 4.37 7.09 10.84
CA ASN A 73 5.23 7.09 9.66
C ASN A 73 6.56 6.34 9.92
N ARG A 74 7.14 6.51 11.10
CA ARG A 74 8.35 5.78 11.50
C ARG A 74 8.09 4.28 11.60
N HIS A 75 6.95 3.86 12.14
CA HIS A 75 6.54 2.46 12.19
C HIS A 75 6.39 1.86 10.79
N ALA A 76 5.73 2.59 9.88
CA ALA A 76 5.61 2.20 8.48
C ALA A 76 6.97 2.07 7.79
N ALA A 77 7.91 2.97 8.07
CA ALA A 77 9.27 2.91 7.52
C ALA A 77 10.01 1.63 7.91
N LEU A 78 9.87 1.19 9.16
CA LEU A 78 10.45 -0.07 9.63
C LEU A 78 9.83 -1.28 8.91
N LEU A 79 8.50 -1.29 8.73
CA LEU A 79 7.79 -2.40 8.10
C LEU A 79 7.98 -2.48 6.58
N LEU A 80 8.23 -1.34 5.94
CA LEU A 80 8.52 -1.23 4.50
C LEU A 80 10.03 -1.26 4.19
N GLU A 81 10.88 -1.41 5.21
CA GLU A 81 12.34 -1.40 5.08
C GLU A 81 12.89 -0.18 4.30
N THR A 82 12.35 1.00 4.59
CA THR A 82 12.67 2.23 3.88
C THR A 82 12.91 3.40 4.83
N THR A 83 13.28 4.57 4.30
CA THR A 83 13.41 5.78 5.11
C THR A 83 12.04 6.32 5.48
N GLU A 84 11.95 7.02 6.61
CA GLU A 84 10.68 7.62 7.03
C GLU A 84 10.13 8.61 6.02
N GLN A 85 11.00 9.37 5.34
CA GLN A 85 10.60 10.27 4.27
C GLN A 85 9.91 9.51 3.12
N THR A 86 10.48 8.37 2.71
CA THR A 86 9.90 7.54 1.66
C THR A 86 8.60 6.89 2.11
N ALA A 87 8.54 6.37 3.33
CA ALA A 87 7.32 5.80 3.89
C ALA A 87 6.19 6.84 3.96
N THR A 88 6.50 8.07 4.39
CA THR A 88 5.54 9.18 4.40
C THR A 88 5.02 9.48 3.00
N ALA A 89 5.90 9.52 1.99
CA ALA A 89 5.50 9.76 0.60
C ALA A 89 4.61 8.63 0.04
N ILE A 90 4.94 7.37 0.35
CA ILE A 90 4.13 6.20 -0.02
C ILE A 90 2.74 6.30 0.61
N LEU A 91 2.66 6.53 1.91
CA LEU A 91 1.39 6.60 2.62
C LEU A 91 0.53 7.77 2.14
N ASN A 92 1.10 8.97 1.97
CA ASN A 92 0.34 10.11 1.44
C ASN A 92 -0.17 9.85 0.02
N SER A 93 0.62 9.19 -0.83
CA SER A 93 0.20 8.84 -2.20
C SER A 93 -0.91 7.79 -2.17
N ALA A 94 -0.80 6.79 -1.30
CA ALA A 94 -1.80 5.74 -1.15
C ALA A 94 -3.11 6.26 -0.54
N GLU A 95 -3.02 7.18 0.42
CA GLU A 95 -4.16 7.92 0.99
C GLU A 95 -4.88 8.74 -0.10
N TYR A 96 -4.13 9.50 -0.90
CA TYR A 96 -4.68 10.22 -2.04
C TYR A 96 -5.41 9.29 -3.02
N VAL A 97 -4.79 8.17 -3.39
CA VAL A 97 -5.40 7.14 -4.25
C VAL A 97 -6.69 6.60 -3.65
N ARG A 98 -6.70 6.27 -2.35
CA ARG A 98 -7.88 5.75 -1.64
C ARG A 98 -9.04 6.74 -1.61
N GLU A 99 -8.74 8.03 -1.54
CA GLU A 99 -9.75 9.09 -1.48
C GLU A 99 -10.28 9.54 -2.85
N HIS A 100 -9.46 9.43 -3.90
CA HIS A 100 -9.74 10.07 -5.20
C HIS A 100 -9.91 9.09 -6.36
N LEU A 101 -9.56 7.82 -6.20
CA LEU A 101 -9.75 6.79 -7.22
C LEU A 101 -10.85 5.80 -6.80
N PRO A 102 -11.78 5.46 -7.72
CA PRO A 102 -12.94 4.60 -7.44
C PRO A 102 -12.58 3.13 -7.21
#